data_AF-A0AAW9TWV9-F1
#
_entry.id   AF-A0AAW9TWV9-F1
#
_cell.length_a   1.000
_cell.length_b   1.000
_cell.length_c   1.000
_cell.angle_alpha   90.00
_cell.angle_beta   90.00
_cell.angle_gamma   90.00
#
_symmetry.space_group_name_H-M   'P 1'
#
loop_
_entity.id
_entity.type
_entity.pdbx_description
1 polymer ?
#
loop_
_entity_poly.entity_id
_entity_poly.type
_entity_poly.pdbx_seq_one_letter_code
_entity_poly.pdbx_strand_id
1 'polypeptide(L)'
;MKRLLEAELIYGRLLDISEPHLVARYNKALNGFGLKPTALQRFSIDMTGFSPEIAEEIGDRDYLDPNRVNRRFIILTPAQAELPVVHTSFSNTAALMHEFFNANGRAINAITIKDALYGEIEDSVSVVEDIDDLLSINEVRFRVLSAEDMLGKATELRELVDRLKKVPNAWADDAMLDRMVELARTTGDIRQNVLVPDELVFRHEAFWANHFGGVYVFLDEKTTTVICDPSVPGFRRSRPWQVSYMAITDHARIYDFLATTNRLQLPQASWVQESGLFQHRADMVIRGLVDAADPNADLMNVDRIWLQTWIHRNAALVARDGIYPFLQEMARAIAATGTVRMQDVAPENRFLLVRAAPQHPDQWLVNRLISELVPRDFVSRFVFDKQGFYKAYEGYSEKFREYVVATLTGTYLKDKAAFRHKLYGLKEE
;
A
#
# COMPACT_ATOMS: atom_id res chain seq x y z
N MET A 1 17.33 11.01 -1.49
CA MET A 1 17.10 9.56 -1.25
C MET A 1 17.98 8.96 -0.15
N LYS A 2 19.31 9.11 -0.16
CA LYS A 2 20.21 8.54 0.89
C LYS A 2 19.74 8.81 2.35
N ARG A 3 19.40 10.06 2.69
CA ARG A 3 18.90 10.43 4.03
C ARG A 3 17.64 9.67 4.47
N LEU A 4 16.75 9.36 3.53
CA LEU A 4 15.54 8.61 3.85
C LEU A 4 15.86 7.13 4.10
N LEU A 5 16.86 6.56 3.41
CA LEU A 5 17.34 5.19 3.69
C LEU A 5 18.00 5.12 5.07
N GLU A 6 18.89 6.07 5.38
CA GLU A 6 19.58 6.17 6.68
C GLU A 6 18.61 6.36 7.85
N ALA A 7 17.49 7.06 7.62
CA ALA A 7 16.44 7.28 8.61
C ALA A 7 15.37 6.18 8.65
N GLU A 8 15.56 5.06 7.93
CA GLU A 8 14.59 3.96 7.78
C GLU A 8 13.21 4.40 7.23
N LEU A 9 13.17 5.54 6.54
CA LEU A 9 11.98 6.11 5.89
C LEU A 9 11.77 5.56 4.46
N ILE A 10 12.78 4.93 3.87
CA ILE A 10 12.68 4.08 2.68
C ILE A 10 13.10 2.67 3.09
N TYR A 11 12.33 1.65 2.70
CA TYR A 11 12.60 0.24 3.02
C TYR A 11 12.72 -0.03 4.54
N GLY A 12 11.90 0.63 5.37
CA GLY A 12 11.95 0.43 6.82
C GLY A 12 11.70 -1.02 7.21
N ARG A 13 12.52 -1.60 8.09
CA ARG A 13 12.45 -3.01 8.55
C ARG A 13 12.27 -4.03 7.43
N LEU A 14 13.23 -4.10 6.50
CA LEU A 14 13.37 -5.29 5.65
C LEU A 14 13.96 -6.45 6.47
N LEU A 15 13.69 -7.67 6.03
CA LEU A 15 14.31 -8.86 6.60
C LEU A 15 15.63 -9.14 5.89
N ASP A 16 16.70 -9.15 6.65
CA ASP A 16 18.03 -9.49 6.15
C ASP A 16 18.16 -11.01 5.94
N ILE A 17 18.54 -11.39 4.73
CA ILE A 17 18.77 -12.78 4.32
C ILE A 17 20.26 -12.96 4.12
N SER A 18 20.90 -13.71 5.01
CA SER A 18 22.35 -13.95 4.98
C SER A 18 22.71 -15.43 5.01
N GLU A 19 21.77 -16.29 5.41
CA GLU A 19 21.99 -17.70 5.53
C GLU A 19 22.04 -18.38 4.15
N PRO A 20 23.08 -19.19 3.85
CA PRO A 20 23.26 -19.79 2.53
C PRO A 20 22.06 -20.61 2.04
N HIS A 21 21.33 -21.26 2.95
CA HIS A 21 20.15 -22.05 2.60
C HIS A 21 18.95 -21.18 2.18
N LEU A 22 18.78 -20.00 2.78
CA LEU A 22 17.72 -19.06 2.40
C LEU A 22 18.02 -18.40 1.04
N VAL A 23 19.28 -18.04 0.81
CA VAL A 23 19.75 -17.53 -0.50
C VAL A 23 19.51 -18.59 -1.59
N ALA A 24 19.86 -19.86 -1.31
CA ALA A 24 19.62 -20.95 -2.25
C ALA A 24 18.12 -21.14 -2.55
N ARG A 25 17.24 -21.07 -1.55
CA ARG A 25 15.78 -21.15 -1.73
C ARG A 25 15.24 -19.98 -2.55
N TYR A 26 15.70 -18.77 -2.28
CA TYR A 26 15.34 -17.58 -3.06
C TYR A 26 15.76 -17.73 -4.52
N ASN A 27 16.99 -18.19 -4.77
CA ASN A 27 17.48 -18.46 -6.12
C ASN A 27 16.68 -19.54 -6.86
N LYS A 28 16.18 -20.56 -6.15
CA LYS A 28 15.26 -21.53 -6.76
C LYS A 28 13.95 -20.87 -7.17
N ALA A 29 13.39 -19.99 -6.34
CA ALA A 29 12.18 -19.24 -6.68
C ALA A 29 12.41 -18.32 -7.90
N LEU A 30 13.53 -17.59 -7.95
CA LEU A 30 13.91 -16.79 -9.12
C LEU A 30 13.98 -17.63 -10.40
N ASN A 31 14.63 -18.80 -10.34
CA ASN A 31 14.70 -19.71 -11.47
C ASN A 31 13.31 -20.25 -11.87
N GLY A 32 12.43 -20.48 -10.90
CA GLY A 32 11.03 -20.85 -11.13
C GLY A 32 10.24 -19.79 -11.93
N PHE A 33 10.59 -18.51 -11.76
CA PHE A 33 10.05 -17.41 -12.56
C PHE A 33 10.77 -17.19 -13.91
N GLY A 34 11.79 -18.00 -14.22
CA GLY A 34 12.65 -17.82 -15.40
C GLY A 34 13.64 -16.67 -15.27
N LEU A 35 13.87 -16.17 -14.05
CA LEU A 35 14.83 -15.10 -13.77
C LEU A 35 16.22 -15.67 -13.47
N LYS A 36 17.25 -14.85 -13.66
CA LYS A 36 18.62 -15.24 -13.33
C LYS A 36 18.80 -15.30 -11.80
N PRO A 37 19.45 -16.35 -11.27
CA PRO A 37 19.84 -16.38 -9.86
C PRO A 37 20.74 -15.19 -9.49
N THR A 38 20.57 -14.65 -8.29
CA THR A 38 21.43 -13.62 -7.73
C THR A 38 22.79 -14.20 -7.34
N ALA A 39 23.85 -13.42 -7.56
CA ALA A 39 25.21 -13.71 -7.07
C ALA A 39 25.46 -13.14 -5.67
N LEU A 40 24.52 -12.38 -5.10
CA LEU A 40 24.65 -11.77 -3.78
C LEU A 40 24.63 -12.83 -2.68
N GLN A 41 25.55 -12.70 -1.73
CA GLN A 41 25.58 -13.56 -0.53
C GLN A 41 24.64 -13.09 0.57
N ARG A 42 24.22 -11.83 0.52
CA ARG A 42 23.35 -11.19 1.49
C ARG A 42 22.50 -10.13 0.81
N PHE A 43 21.21 -10.08 1.15
CA PHE A 43 20.26 -9.09 0.63
C PHE A 43 19.08 -8.95 1.59
N SER A 44 18.30 -7.89 1.44
CA SER A 44 17.15 -7.63 2.30
C SER A 44 15.84 -7.81 1.52
N ILE A 45 14.83 -8.43 2.13
CA ILE A 45 13.53 -8.65 1.49
C ILE A 45 12.38 -7.98 2.23
N ASP A 46 11.35 -7.61 1.47
CA ASP A 46 10.08 -7.09 1.98
C ASP A 46 9.05 -8.21 2.21
N MET A 47 7.81 -7.87 2.60
CA MET A 47 6.75 -8.87 2.86
C MET A 47 6.50 -9.80 1.67
N THR A 48 6.60 -9.27 0.44
CA THR A 48 6.37 -10.02 -0.79
C THR A 48 7.62 -10.75 -1.29
N GLY A 49 8.77 -10.55 -0.64
CA GLY A 49 10.04 -11.10 -1.10
C GLY A 49 10.80 -10.20 -2.08
N PHE A 50 10.38 -8.96 -2.29
CA PHE A 50 11.10 -8.00 -3.13
C PHE A 50 12.36 -7.51 -2.41
N SER A 51 13.49 -7.51 -3.13
CA SER A 51 14.76 -6.98 -2.66
C SER A 51 15.22 -5.82 -3.55
N PRO A 52 15.50 -4.64 -2.96
CA PRO A 52 16.09 -3.51 -3.68
C PRO A 52 17.48 -3.83 -4.24
N GLU A 53 18.28 -4.63 -3.53
CA GLU A 53 19.64 -4.99 -3.94
C GLU A 53 19.63 -5.92 -5.17
N ILE A 54 18.71 -6.88 -5.21
CA ILE A 54 18.53 -7.77 -6.36
C ILE A 54 17.97 -7.01 -7.56
N ALA A 55 17.05 -6.07 -7.33
CA ALA A 55 16.56 -5.19 -8.39
C ALA A 55 17.69 -4.38 -9.04
N GLU A 56 18.66 -3.91 -8.24
CA GLU A 56 19.85 -3.20 -8.73
C GLU A 56 20.81 -4.12 -9.51
N GLU A 57 21.02 -5.36 -9.04
CA GLU A 57 21.84 -6.37 -9.73
C GLU A 57 21.26 -6.77 -11.10
N ILE A 58 19.95 -7.01 -11.16
CA ILE A 58 19.25 -7.41 -12.39
C ILE A 58 19.09 -6.21 -13.34
N GLY A 59 19.12 -4.99 -12.80
CA GLY A 59 18.83 -3.76 -13.54
C GLY A 59 17.34 -3.56 -13.83
N ASP A 60 16.48 -4.27 -13.11
CA ASP A 60 15.03 -4.22 -13.24
C ASP A 60 14.36 -4.05 -11.87
N ARG A 61 13.69 -2.91 -11.67
CA ARG A 61 12.93 -2.62 -10.45
C ARG A 61 11.63 -3.40 -10.35
N ASP A 62 11.10 -3.83 -11.48
CA ASP A 62 9.82 -4.51 -11.59
C ASP A 62 10.03 -6.04 -11.76
N TYR A 63 11.18 -6.60 -11.35
CA TYR A 63 11.52 -8.02 -11.60
C TYR A 63 10.52 -9.03 -10.97
N LEU A 64 9.85 -8.64 -9.89
CA LEU A 64 8.73 -9.38 -9.29
C LEU A 64 7.36 -8.79 -9.63
N ASP A 65 7.27 -7.82 -10.52
CA ASP A 65 6.01 -7.18 -10.90
C ASP A 65 5.93 -7.03 -12.43
N PRO A 66 5.94 -8.16 -13.17
CA PRO A 66 5.92 -8.13 -14.63
C PRO A 66 4.70 -7.36 -15.13
N ASN A 67 4.95 -6.43 -16.06
CA ASN A 67 3.95 -5.50 -16.60
C ASN A 67 3.22 -4.64 -15.56
N ARG A 68 3.62 -4.67 -14.27
CA ARG A 68 2.97 -3.99 -13.14
C ARG A 68 1.55 -4.48 -12.82
N VAL A 69 1.21 -5.68 -13.28
CA VAL A 69 -0.12 -6.28 -13.10
C VAL A 69 0.01 -7.54 -12.24
N ASN A 70 0.62 -8.59 -12.80
CA ASN A 70 0.71 -9.91 -12.17
C ASN A 70 1.87 -9.97 -11.19
N ARG A 71 1.68 -9.42 -10.00
CA ARG A 71 2.73 -9.37 -9.00
C ARG A 71 3.16 -10.77 -8.56
N ARG A 72 4.44 -11.04 -8.67
CA ARG A 72 5.12 -12.23 -8.13
C ARG A 72 5.48 -12.02 -6.66
N PHE A 73 5.44 -13.10 -5.89
CA PHE A 73 5.87 -13.10 -4.50
C PHE A 73 6.75 -14.29 -4.18
N ILE A 74 7.64 -14.10 -3.20
CA ILE A 74 8.53 -15.12 -2.64
C ILE A 74 8.45 -15.04 -1.12
N ILE A 75 7.99 -16.13 -0.50
CA ILE A 75 7.87 -16.30 0.94
C ILE A 75 8.88 -17.34 1.39
N LEU A 76 9.93 -16.88 2.05
CA LEU A 76 10.97 -17.67 2.68
C LEU A 76 10.65 -18.00 4.14
N THR A 77 9.90 -17.15 4.83
CA THR A 77 9.62 -17.29 6.27
C THR A 77 8.28 -16.68 6.67
N PRO A 78 7.59 -17.19 7.72
CA PRO A 78 6.36 -16.59 8.23
C PRO A 78 6.59 -15.19 8.82
N ALA A 79 7.82 -14.87 9.25
CA ALA A 79 8.17 -13.55 9.77
C ALA A 79 8.00 -12.43 8.73
N GLN A 80 7.92 -12.76 7.43
CA GLN A 80 7.64 -11.78 6.38
C GLN A 80 6.28 -11.10 6.55
N ALA A 81 5.33 -11.71 7.26
CA ALA A 81 3.99 -11.15 7.49
C ALA A 81 4.00 -9.82 8.24
N GLU A 82 5.07 -9.51 8.99
CA GLU A 82 5.21 -8.26 9.76
C GLU A 82 6.00 -7.17 9.00
N LEU A 83 6.56 -7.50 7.84
CA LEU A 83 7.36 -6.58 7.05
C LEU A 83 6.44 -5.66 6.23
N PRO A 84 6.90 -4.46 5.85
CA PRO A 84 6.14 -3.64 4.91
C PRO A 84 6.25 -4.19 3.48
N VAL A 85 5.26 -3.86 2.63
CA VAL A 85 5.43 -3.88 1.17
C VAL A 85 6.05 -2.56 0.74
N VAL A 86 7.16 -2.60 -0.01
CA VAL A 86 7.88 -1.37 -0.37
C VAL A 86 7.79 -1.03 -1.84
N HIS A 87 7.71 -2.03 -2.71
CA HIS A 87 7.49 -1.82 -4.14
C HIS A 87 6.10 -2.33 -4.50
N THR A 88 5.15 -1.49 -4.92
CA THR A 88 3.83 -1.96 -5.36
C THR A 88 3.20 -1.04 -6.39
N SER A 89 2.52 -1.66 -7.36
CA SER A 89 1.72 -1.01 -8.39
C SER A 89 0.26 -0.84 -7.96
N PHE A 90 -0.22 -1.62 -6.98
CA PHE A 90 -1.57 -1.50 -6.41
C PHE A 90 -1.53 -1.21 -4.90
N SER A 91 -2.48 -0.41 -4.41
CA SER A 91 -2.54 -0.04 -2.99
C SER A 91 -3.02 -1.15 -2.06
N ASN A 92 -3.77 -2.11 -2.60
CA ASN A 92 -4.38 -3.23 -1.87
C ASN A 92 -3.42 -4.42 -1.66
N THR A 93 -2.28 -4.48 -2.35
CA THR A 93 -1.34 -5.60 -2.29
C THR A 93 -0.89 -5.93 -0.87
N ALA A 94 -0.65 -4.93 -0.03
CA ALA A 94 -0.28 -5.16 1.36
C ALA A 94 -1.41 -5.86 2.16
N ALA A 95 -2.65 -5.39 2.00
CA ALA A 95 -3.81 -6.00 2.65
C ALA A 95 -4.01 -7.45 2.17
N LEU A 96 -3.93 -7.69 0.86
CA LEU A 96 -4.02 -9.04 0.27
C LEU A 96 -2.97 -9.99 0.82
N MET A 97 -1.72 -9.53 0.92
CA MET A 97 -0.66 -10.36 1.47
C MET A 97 -0.93 -10.68 2.95
N HIS A 98 -1.39 -9.71 3.75
CA HIS A 98 -1.77 -9.98 5.14
C HIS A 98 -2.92 -10.97 5.24
N GLU A 99 -3.98 -10.82 4.43
CA GLU A 99 -5.09 -11.78 4.36
C GLU A 99 -4.57 -13.17 3.97
N PHE A 100 -3.71 -13.27 2.95
CA PHE A 100 -3.10 -14.53 2.54
C PHE A 100 -2.24 -15.16 3.64
N PHE A 101 -1.41 -14.39 4.35
CA PHE A 101 -0.61 -14.85 5.47
C PHE A 101 -1.49 -15.32 6.64
N ASN A 102 -2.55 -14.60 6.95
CA ASN A 102 -3.46 -14.91 8.05
C ASN A 102 -4.28 -16.18 7.75
N ALA A 103 -4.84 -16.27 6.55
CA ALA A 103 -5.64 -17.42 6.12
C ALA A 103 -4.80 -18.70 5.99
N ASN A 104 -3.56 -18.58 5.48
CA ASN A 104 -2.71 -19.72 5.16
C ASN A 104 -1.52 -19.90 6.11
N GLY A 105 -1.54 -19.27 7.29
CA GLY A 105 -0.39 -19.20 8.20
C GLY A 105 0.17 -20.56 8.62
N ARG A 106 -0.69 -21.56 8.83
CA ARG A 106 -0.27 -22.94 9.14
C ARG A 106 0.49 -23.59 7.99
N ALA A 107 -0.02 -23.45 6.76
CA ALA A 107 0.61 -24.01 5.56
C ALA A 107 1.94 -23.31 5.26
N ILE A 108 1.95 -21.97 5.32
CA ILE A 108 3.17 -21.17 5.12
C ILE A 108 4.24 -21.59 6.13
N ASN A 109 3.90 -21.72 7.42
CA ASN A 109 4.85 -22.17 8.45
C ASN A 109 5.38 -23.58 8.15
N ALA A 110 4.50 -24.53 7.82
CA ALA A 110 4.92 -25.90 7.53
C ALA A 110 5.88 -26.00 6.32
N ILE A 111 5.59 -25.27 5.23
CA ILE A 111 6.39 -25.31 3.99
C ILE A 111 7.74 -24.62 4.20
N THR A 112 7.73 -23.42 4.80
CA THR A 112 8.93 -22.57 4.97
C THR A 112 10.01 -23.18 5.86
N ILE A 113 9.69 -24.21 6.65
CA ILE A 113 10.70 -24.99 7.40
C ILE A 113 11.72 -25.61 6.44
N LYS A 114 11.27 -26.21 5.33
CA LYS A 114 12.13 -26.98 4.43
C LYS A 114 12.30 -26.33 3.05
N ASP A 115 11.33 -25.54 2.61
CA ASP A 115 11.27 -25.01 1.26
C ASP A 115 10.98 -23.49 1.26
N ALA A 116 10.87 -22.89 0.09
CA ALA A 116 10.27 -21.57 -0.10
C ALA A 116 8.99 -21.68 -0.92
N LEU A 117 8.03 -20.81 -0.59
CA LEU A 117 6.78 -20.68 -1.28
C LEU A 117 6.89 -19.47 -2.21
N TYR A 118 6.60 -19.65 -3.49
CA TYR A 118 6.68 -18.56 -4.47
C TYR A 118 5.50 -18.66 -5.42
N GLY A 119 5.10 -17.56 -6.03
CA GLY A 119 3.88 -17.55 -6.81
C GLY A 119 3.60 -16.23 -7.46
N GLU A 120 2.41 -16.15 -8.05
CA GLU A 120 1.90 -14.94 -8.69
C GLU A 120 0.53 -14.61 -8.12
N ILE A 121 0.29 -13.33 -7.91
CA ILE A 121 -1.01 -12.72 -7.68
C ILE A 121 -1.57 -12.53 -9.10
N GLU A 122 -2.34 -13.50 -9.56
CA GLU A 122 -2.88 -13.56 -10.92
C GLU A 122 -4.14 -12.70 -10.99
N ASP A 123 -4.05 -11.64 -11.78
CA ASP A 123 -5.19 -10.84 -12.21
C ASP A 123 -5.82 -11.46 -13.46
N SER A 124 -7.09 -11.14 -13.71
CA SER A 124 -7.79 -11.56 -14.93
C SER A 124 -7.20 -10.94 -16.22
N VAL A 125 -6.31 -9.97 -16.07
CA VAL A 125 -5.71 -9.20 -17.16
C VAL A 125 -4.19 -9.35 -17.11
N SER A 126 -3.54 -9.51 -18.28
CA SER A 126 -2.09 -9.71 -18.37
C SER A 126 -1.29 -8.42 -18.62
N VAL A 127 -1.92 -7.41 -19.22
CA VAL A 127 -1.36 -6.09 -19.54
C VAL A 127 -2.48 -5.07 -19.42
N VAL A 128 -2.20 -3.92 -18.79
CA VAL A 128 -3.14 -2.79 -18.69
C VAL A 128 -2.83 -1.80 -19.82
N GLU A 129 -3.72 -1.72 -20.81
CA GLU A 129 -3.64 -0.75 -21.92
C GLU A 129 -4.59 0.43 -21.72
N ASP A 130 -5.74 0.21 -21.10
CA ASP A 130 -6.71 1.27 -20.76
C ASP A 130 -7.41 1.06 -19.40
N ILE A 131 -8.38 1.93 -19.08
CA ILE A 131 -9.14 1.84 -17.81
C ILE A 131 -10.04 0.59 -17.77
N ASP A 132 -10.55 0.10 -18.91
CA ASP A 132 -11.47 -1.05 -18.91
C ASP A 132 -10.77 -2.34 -18.47
N ASP A 133 -9.47 -2.45 -18.77
CA ASP A 133 -8.60 -3.49 -18.25
C ASP A 133 -8.56 -3.44 -16.71
N LEU A 134 -8.36 -2.26 -16.11
CA LEU A 134 -8.38 -2.11 -14.65
C LEU A 134 -9.75 -2.43 -14.05
N LEU A 135 -10.84 -2.07 -14.74
CA LEU A 135 -12.20 -2.37 -14.30
C LEU A 135 -12.56 -3.86 -14.39
N SER A 136 -11.83 -4.63 -15.19
CA SER A 136 -12.03 -6.07 -15.30
C SER A 136 -11.41 -6.83 -14.12
N ILE A 137 -10.50 -6.20 -13.37
CA ILE A 137 -9.85 -6.74 -12.16
C ILE A 137 -10.85 -6.69 -11.00
N ASN A 138 -11.71 -7.69 -10.91
CA ASN A 138 -12.70 -7.84 -9.82
C ASN A 138 -12.26 -8.82 -8.73
N GLU A 139 -11.55 -9.86 -9.13
CA GLU A 139 -11.07 -10.93 -8.26
C GLU A 139 -9.64 -11.27 -8.61
N VAL A 140 -8.87 -11.61 -7.59
CA VAL A 140 -7.45 -11.91 -7.70
C VAL A 140 -7.18 -13.28 -7.15
N ARG A 141 -6.37 -14.04 -7.88
CA ARG A 141 -6.05 -15.43 -7.53
C ARG A 141 -4.58 -15.55 -7.16
N PHE A 142 -4.31 -16.04 -5.95
CA PHE A 142 -2.97 -16.45 -5.56
C PHE A 142 -2.65 -17.79 -6.20
N ARG A 143 -1.75 -17.79 -7.18
CA ARG A 143 -1.16 -19.00 -7.72
C ARG A 143 0.10 -19.34 -6.96
N VAL A 144 0.03 -20.37 -6.12
CA VAL A 144 1.12 -20.76 -5.22
C VAL A 144 1.88 -21.97 -5.76
N LEU A 145 3.20 -21.86 -5.77
CA LEU A 145 4.16 -22.92 -6.09
C LEU A 145 5.16 -23.07 -4.94
N SER A 146 5.82 -24.22 -4.89
CA SER A 146 6.87 -24.54 -3.90
C SER A 146 8.19 -24.82 -4.63
N ALA A 147 9.31 -24.33 -4.13
CA ALA A 147 10.58 -24.37 -4.86
C ALA A 147 11.14 -25.79 -5.08
N GLU A 148 10.72 -26.78 -4.29
CA GLU A 148 11.03 -28.20 -4.46
C GLU A 148 9.82 -29.05 -4.89
N ASP A 149 8.77 -28.41 -5.41
CA ASP A 149 7.50 -29.04 -5.82
C ASP A 149 6.85 -29.88 -4.69
N MET A 150 7.01 -29.44 -3.45
CA MET A 150 6.34 -30.03 -2.29
C MET A 150 4.80 -29.97 -2.41
N LEU A 151 4.25 -28.90 -2.99
CA LEU A 151 2.81 -28.74 -3.21
C LEU A 151 2.26 -29.71 -4.26
N GLY A 152 2.95 -29.88 -5.38
CA GLY A 152 2.58 -30.84 -6.42
C GLY A 152 2.59 -32.26 -5.88
N LYS A 153 3.69 -32.65 -5.19
CA LYS A 153 3.83 -33.96 -4.54
C LYS A 153 2.75 -34.22 -3.47
N ALA A 154 2.39 -33.21 -2.69
CA ALA A 154 1.34 -33.33 -1.67
C ALA A 154 -0.06 -33.51 -2.31
N THR A 155 -0.30 -32.84 -3.43
CA THR A 155 -1.55 -32.98 -4.20
C THR A 155 -1.64 -34.36 -4.86
N GLU A 156 -0.55 -34.83 -5.50
CA GLU A 156 -0.45 -36.18 -6.05
C GLU A 156 -0.71 -37.24 -4.98
N LEU A 157 -0.09 -37.11 -3.80
CA LEU A 157 -0.32 -38.04 -2.69
C LEU A 157 -1.79 -38.03 -2.22
N ARG A 158 -2.45 -36.87 -2.19
CA ARG A 158 -3.87 -36.75 -1.83
C ARG A 158 -4.76 -37.47 -2.84
N GLU A 159 -4.50 -37.30 -4.13
CA GLU A 159 -5.23 -38.00 -5.20
C GLU A 159 -5.05 -39.52 -5.11
N LEU A 160 -3.83 -39.99 -4.84
CA LEU A 160 -3.55 -41.41 -4.65
C LEU A 160 -4.26 -41.98 -3.40
N VAL A 161 -4.29 -41.23 -2.29
CA VAL A 161 -5.06 -41.61 -1.09
C VAL A 161 -6.56 -41.70 -1.40
N ASP A 162 -7.10 -40.74 -2.14
CA ASP A 162 -8.51 -40.74 -2.56
C ASP A 162 -8.83 -41.91 -3.48
N ARG A 163 -7.95 -42.22 -4.44
CA ARG A 163 -8.07 -43.37 -5.34
C ARG A 163 -8.05 -44.67 -4.56
N LEU A 164 -7.13 -44.82 -3.61
CA LEU A 164 -7.04 -45.99 -2.73
C LEU A 164 -8.33 -46.21 -1.92
N LYS A 165 -9.02 -45.14 -1.51
CA LYS A 165 -10.29 -45.21 -0.77
C LYS A 165 -11.52 -45.47 -1.65
N LYS A 166 -11.55 -44.90 -2.86
CA LYS A 166 -12.75 -44.90 -3.73
C LYS A 166 -12.78 -46.05 -4.72
N VAL A 167 -11.63 -46.49 -5.24
CA VAL A 167 -11.55 -47.47 -6.33
C VAL A 167 -11.39 -48.89 -5.76
N PRO A 168 -12.32 -49.82 -6.06
CA PRO A 168 -12.16 -51.23 -5.69
C PRO A 168 -10.87 -51.81 -6.29
N ASN A 169 -10.12 -52.59 -5.51
CA ASN A 169 -8.85 -53.22 -5.89
C ASN A 169 -7.65 -52.28 -6.10
N ALA A 170 -7.75 -50.97 -5.85
CA ALA A 170 -6.60 -50.08 -5.90
C ALA A 170 -5.50 -50.43 -4.86
N TRP A 171 -5.87 -51.14 -3.79
CA TRP A 171 -4.91 -51.65 -2.79
C TRP A 171 -3.95 -52.72 -3.32
N ALA A 172 -4.25 -53.34 -4.47
CA ALA A 172 -3.41 -54.36 -5.09
C ALA A 172 -2.43 -53.80 -6.12
N ASP A 173 -2.41 -52.48 -6.33
CA ASP A 173 -1.48 -51.79 -7.22
C ASP A 173 -0.20 -51.42 -6.44
N ASP A 174 0.78 -52.32 -6.45
CA ASP A 174 2.05 -52.13 -5.73
C ASP A 174 2.82 -50.90 -6.20
N ALA A 175 2.78 -50.59 -7.51
CA ALA A 175 3.45 -49.40 -8.06
C ALA A 175 2.83 -48.09 -7.53
N MET A 176 1.50 -48.06 -7.40
CA MET A 176 0.79 -46.95 -6.77
C MET A 176 1.18 -46.79 -5.29
N LEU A 177 1.26 -47.89 -4.54
CA LEU A 177 1.62 -47.87 -3.12
C LEU A 177 3.07 -47.43 -2.90
N ASP A 178 4.01 -47.93 -3.70
CA ASP A 178 5.41 -47.52 -3.64
C ASP A 178 5.56 -46.02 -3.92
N ARG A 179 4.84 -45.51 -4.93
CA ARG A 179 4.79 -44.08 -5.23
C ARG A 179 4.25 -43.27 -4.04
N MET A 180 3.20 -43.75 -3.37
CA MET A 180 2.67 -43.10 -2.17
C MET A 180 3.72 -43.04 -1.04
N VAL A 181 4.52 -44.08 -0.84
CA VAL A 181 5.59 -44.11 0.18
C VAL A 181 6.70 -43.11 -0.15
N GLU A 182 7.13 -43.03 -1.41
CA GLU A 182 8.13 -42.05 -1.86
C GLU A 182 7.66 -40.61 -1.65
N LEU A 183 6.42 -40.32 -2.02
CA LEU A 183 5.81 -38.99 -1.82
C LEU A 183 5.72 -38.67 -0.33
N ALA A 184 5.24 -39.61 0.50
CA ALA A 184 5.08 -39.41 1.94
C ALA A 184 6.42 -39.17 2.68
N ARG A 185 7.53 -39.78 2.23
CA ARG A 185 8.87 -39.49 2.77
C ARG A 185 9.29 -38.04 2.54
N THR A 186 8.84 -37.45 1.44
CA THR A 186 9.21 -36.11 1.02
C THR A 186 8.28 -35.05 1.62
N THR A 187 6.97 -35.26 1.55
CA THR A 187 5.94 -34.32 2.02
C THR A 187 5.65 -34.43 3.51
N GLY A 188 5.91 -35.58 4.15
CA GLY A 188 5.45 -35.87 5.51
C GLY A 188 3.96 -36.23 5.57
N ASP A 189 3.37 -36.19 6.77
CA ASP A 189 1.95 -36.54 6.97
C ASP A 189 1.00 -35.41 6.52
N ILE A 190 0.53 -35.52 5.27
CA ILE A 190 -0.41 -34.57 4.65
C ILE A 190 -1.82 -34.56 5.26
N ARG A 191 -2.13 -35.48 6.19
CA ARG A 191 -3.43 -35.52 6.89
C ARG A 191 -3.44 -34.62 8.12
N GLN A 192 -2.30 -34.47 8.78
CA GLN A 192 -2.13 -33.61 9.95
C GLN A 192 -1.53 -32.25 9.57
N ASN A 193 -0.65 -32.22 8.57
CA ASN A 193 -0.06 -30.99 8.06
C ASN A 193 -0.79 -30.55 6.79
N VAL A 194 -1.55 -29.46 6.92
CA VAL A 194 -2.12 -28.76 5.76
C VAL A 194 -0.98 -28.07 5.05
N LEU A 195 -0.47 -28.70 3.98
CA LEU A 195 0.60 -28.14 3.15
C LEU A 195 0.07 -27.32 1.98
N VAL A 196 -1.22 -27.42 1.65
CA VAL A 196 -1.81 -26.71 0.51
C VAL A 196 -2.60 -25.52 1.05
N PRO A 197 -2.29 -24.29 0.64
CA PRO A 197 -3.12 -23.11 0.92
C PRO A 197 -4.53 -23.28 0.34
N ASP A 198 -5.56 -23.02 1.14
CA ASP A 198 -6.98 -23.25 0.75
C ASP A 198 -7.67 -21.95 0.29
N GLU A 199 -7.32 -20.81 0.89
CA GLU A 199 -7.87 -19.50 0.52
C GLU A 199 -6.93 -18.78 -0.45
N LEU A 200 -7.30 -18.82 -1.73
CA LEU A 200 -6.51 -18.28 -2.83
C LEU A 200 -7.22 -17.20 -3.64
N VAL A 201 -8.50 -16.92 -3.37
CA VAL A 201 -9.28 -15.94 -4.14
C VAL A 201 -9.74 -14.82 -3.23
N PHE A 202 -9.35 -13.59 -3.58
CA PHE A 202 -9.68 -12.39 -2.83
C PHE A 202 -10.38 -11.38 -3.75
N ARG A 203 -11.37 -10.66 -3.21
CA ARG A 203 -12.15 -9.67 -3.96
C ARG A 203 -11.62 -8.27 -3.71
N HIS A 204 -11.72 -7.42 -4.73
CA HIS A 204 -11.43 -6.01 -4.61
C HIS A 204 -12.69 -5.17 -4.66
N GLU A 205 -12.92 -4.39 -3.60
CA GLU A 205 -13.99 -3.39 -3.57
C GLU A 205 -13.45 -2.00 -3.90
N ALA A 206 -12.22 -1.67 -3.50
CA ALA A 206 -11.61 -0.40 -3.88
C ALA A 206 -10.09 -0.49 -3.90
N PHE A 207 -9.46 0.12 -4.90
CA PHE A 207 -8.00 0.15 -5.03
C PHE A 207 -7.50 1.38 -5.80
N TRP A 208 -6.23 1.68 -5.60
CA TRP A 208 -5.46 2.60 -6.42
C TRP A 208 -4.42 1.81 -7.22
N ALA A 209 -4.26 2.18 -8.49
CA ALA A 209 -3.28 1.61 -9.39
C ALA A 209 -2.31 2.70 -9.87
N ASN A 210 -1.00 2.40 -9.89
CA ASN A 210 0.07 3.29 -10.36
C ASN A 210 0.13 3.42 -11.91
N HIS A 211 -0.90 2.93 -12.60
CA HIS A 211 -1.02 3.03 -14.05
C HIS A 211 -1.46 4.44 -14.44
N PHE A 212 -0.99 4.93 -15.59
CA PHE A 212 -1.36 6.22 -16.16
C PHE A 212 -1.22 7.44 -15.24
N GLY A 213 -0.32 7.39 -14.26
CA GLY A 213 -0.09 8.47 -13.30
C GLY A 213 -0.94 8.40 -12.03
N GLY A 214 -1.77 7.36 -11.88
CA GLY A 214 -2.61 7.13 -10.70
C GLY A 214 -4.09 7.04 -11.07
N VAL A 215 -4.69 5.88 -10.85
CA VAL A 215 -6.13 5.65 -11.06
C VAL A 215 -6.72 5.11 -9.77
N TYR A 216 -7.77 5.75 -9.27
CA TYR A 216 -8.57 5.24 -8.16
C TYR A 216 -9.82 4.58 -8.70
N VAL A 217 -10.10 3.37 -8.23
CA VAL A 217 -11.28 2.59 -8.59
C VAL A 217 -12.04 2.25 -7.30
N PHE A 218 -13.33 2.57 -7.28
CA PHE A 218 -14.27 2.20 -6.23
C PHE A 218 -15.41 1.39 -6.86
N LEU A 219 -15.46 0.10 -6.54
CA LEU A 219 -16.45 -0.87 -7.01
C LEU A 219 -17.58 -0.93 -5.97
N ASP A 220 -18.57 -0.04 -6.10
CA ASP A 220 -19.81 -0.11 -5.30
C ASP A 220 -20.85 -1.02 -5.98
N GLU A 221 -21.80 -1.58 -5.22
CA GLU A 221 -22.80 -2.55 -5.71
C GLU A 221 -23.59 -2.10 -6.96
N LYS A 222 -23.80 -0.78 -7.12
CA LYS A 222 -24.63 -0.21 -8.19
C LYS A 222 -23.85 0.52 -9.26
N THR A 223 -22.71 1.11 -8.90
CA THR A 223 -21.97 2.01 -9.79
C THR A 223 -20.48 1.91 -9.48
N THR A 224 -19.66 1.74 -10.50
CA THR A 224 -18.20 1.83 -10.33
C THR A 224 -17.77 3.27 -10.50
N THR A 225 -17.02 3.82 -9.56
CA THR A 225 -16.47 5.18 -9.66
C THR A 225 -14.98 5.11 -9.96
N VAL A 226 -14.56 5.79 -11.02
CA VAL A 226 -13.15 5.92 -11.40
C VAL A 226 -12.73 7.38 -11.27
N ILE A 227 -11.65 7.63 -10.54
CA ILE A 227 -11.05 8.96 -10.38
C ILE A 227 -9.63 8.92 -10.96
N CYS A 228 -9.39 9.72 -12.01
CA CYS A 228 -8.10 9.77 -12.70
C CYS A 228 -7.94 11.08 -13.49
N ASP A 229 -6.77 11.27 -14.11
CA ASP A 229 -6.54 12.37 -15.03
C ASP A 229 -7.39 12.18 -16.33
N PRO A 230 -8.04 13.22 -16.86
CA PRO A 230 -8.82 13.11 -18.10
C PRO A 230 -8.02 12.68 -19.34
N SER A 231 -6.68 12.79 -19.32
CA SER A 231 -5.81 12.37 -20.41
C SER A 231 -5.59 10.85 -20.50
N VAL A 232 -6.05 10.10 -19.49
CA VAL A 232 -5.87 8.65 -19.43
C VAL A 232 -6.68 7.94 -20.55
N PRO A 233 -6.07 6.97 -21.27
CA PRO A 233 -6.79 6.15 -22.25
C PRO A 233 -8.01 5.46 -21.64
N GLY A 234 -9.16 5.52 -22.32
CA GLY A 234 -10.41 4.93 -21.83
C GLY A 234 -11.25 5.84 -20.93
N PHE A 235 -10.79 7.07 -20.62
CA PHE A 235 -11.59 8.02 -19.85
C PHE A 235 -12.93 8.33 -20.54
N ARG A 236 -14.04 8.03 -19.86
CA ARG A 236 -15.43 8.17 -20.38
C ARG A 236 -15.73 7.37 -21.65
N ARG A 237 -14.96 6.31 -21.95
CA ARG A 237 -15.21 5.48 -23.13
C ARG A 237 -16.28 4.42 -22.88
N SER A 238 -16.39 3.94 -21.65
CA SER A 238 -17.16 2.73 -21.33
C SER A 238 -18.37 2.96 -20.45
N ARG A 239 -19.44 2.23 -20.79
CA ARG A 239 -20.71 2.06 -20.06
C ARG A 239 -21.11 3.28 -19.19
N PRO A 240 -21.62 4.37 -19.82
CA PRO A 240 -21.95 5.63 -19.15
C PRO A 240 -22.90 5.50 -17.95
N TRP A 241 -23.67 4.41 -17.92
CA TRP A 241 -24.70 4.12 -16.92
C TRP A 241 -24.21 3.24 -15.77
N GLN A 242 -23.04 2.60 -15.90
CA GLN A 242 -22.46 1.70 -14.90
C GLN A 242 -21.17 2.28 -14.28
N VAL A 243 -20.44 3.11 -15.03
CA VAL A 243 -19.16 3.68 -14.59
C VAL A 243 -19.25 5.20 -14.54
N SER A 244 -18.99 5.76 -13.36
CA SER A 244 -18.89 7.20 -13.11
C SER A 244 -17.43 7.63 -13.17
N TYR A 245 -17.06 8.34 -14.23
CA TYR A 245 -15.71 8.91 -14.39
C TYR A 245 -15.64 10.33 -13.81
N MET A 246 -14.73 10.53 -12.86
CA MET A 246 -14.43 11.82 -12.26
C MET A 246 -12.99 12.22 -12.59
N ALA A 247 -12.80 13.48 -12.97
CA ALA A 247 -11.47 14.03 -13.14
C ALA A 247 -10.85 14.27 -11.76
N ILE A 248 -9.57 13.94 -11.57
CA ILE A 248 -8.86 14.20 -10.30
C ILE A 248 -8.88 15.68 -9.90
N THR A 249 -9.02 16.59 -10.88
CA THR A 249 -9.14 18.03 -10.67
C THR A 249 -10.54 18.50 -10.25
N ASP A 250 -11.57 17.66 -10.37
CA ASP A 250 -12.96 17.99 -10.02
C ASP A 250 -13.21 17.72 -8.53
N HIS A 251 -12.68 18.61 -7.69
CA HIS A 251 -12.76 18.51 -6.24
C HIS A 251 -14.21 18.47 -5.73
N ALA A 252 -15.14 19.14 -6.43
CA ALA A 252 -16.55 19.19 -6.05
C ALA A 252 -17.19 17.81 -6.20
N ARG A 253 -17.09 17.19 -7.39
CA ARG A 253 -17.66 15.84 -7.61
C ARG A 253 -17.02 14.78 -6.74
N ILE A 254 -15.70 14.81 -6.56
CA ILE A 254 -15.00 13.84 -5.70
C ILE A 254 -15.51 13.98 -4.26
N TYR A 255 -15.64 15.20 -3.76
CA TYR A 255 -16.15 15.45 -2.42
C TYR A 255 -17.58 14.94 -2.26
N ASP A 256 -18.47 15.29 -3.20
CA ASP A 256 -19.87 14.91 -3.14
C ASP A 256 -20.05 13.38 -3.19
N PHE A 257 -19.25 12.68 -4.01
CA PHE A 257 -19.19 11.22 -4.05
C PHE A 257 -18.79 10.64 -2.69
N LEU A 258 -17.62 11.02 -2.18
CA LEU A 258 -17.10 10.46 -0.93
C LEU A 258 -17.99 10.82 0.29
N ALA A 259 -18.63 11.99 0.27
CA ALA A 259 -19.59 12.37 1.30
C ALA A 259 -20.88 11.54 1.21
N THR A 260 -21.45 11.36 0.01
CA THR A 260 -22.69 10.61 -0.20
C THR A 260 -22.53 9.13 0.14
N THR A 261 -21.35 8.55 -0.10
CA THR A 261 -21.04 7.16 0.24
C THR A 261 -20.50 7.00 1.67
N ASN A 262 -20.58 8.02 2.53
CA ASN A 262 -20.10 7.99 3.93
C ASN A 262 -18.61 7.62 4.10
N ARG A 263 -17.78 7.92 3.10
CA ARG A 263 -16.32 7.67 3.10
C ARG A 263 -15.53 8.78 3.79
N LEU A 264 -16.17 9.93 4.09
CA LEU A 264 -15.56 11.07 4.77
C LEU A 264 -16.08 11.23 6.20
N GLN A 265 -15.17 11.59 7.11
CA GLN A 265 -15.57 12.16 8.40
C GLN A 265 -15.60 13.69 8.29
N LEU A 266 -16.80 14.26 8.40
CA LEU A 266 -17.01 15.72 8.37
C LEU A 266 -16.43 16.40 9.61
N PRO A 267 -15.99 17.67 9.50
CA PRO A 267 -15.37 18.39 10.61
C PRO A 267 -16.35 18.64 11.75
N GLN A 268 -16.07 18.04 12.90
CA GLN A 268 -16.79 18.25 14.16
C GLN A 268 -15.77 18.58 15.25
N ALA A 269 -16.15 19.46 16.18
CA ALA A 269 -15.25 19.90 17.25
C ALA A 269 -14.65 18.73 18.06
N SER A 270 -15.45 17.70 18.31
CA SER A 270 -15.06 16.50 19.08
C SER A 270 -13.73 15.91 18.60
N TRP A 271 -13.60 15.63 17.30
CA TRP A 271 -12.39 15.01 16.76
C TRP A 271 -11.39 16.02 16.21
N VAL A 272 -11.84 17.18 15.69
CA VAL A 272 -10.91 18.16 15.08
C VAL A 272 -10.02 18.80 16.16
N GLN A 273 -10.57 19.12 17.33
CA GLN A 273 -9.81 19.73 18.42
C GLN A 273 -8.85 18.73 19.07
N GLU A 274 -9.30 17.49 19.26
CA GLU A 274 -8.47 16.40 19.81
C GLU A 274 -7.33 16.00 18.87
N SER A 275 -7.64 15.84 17.57
CA SER A 275 -6.65 15.46 16.56
C SER A 275 -5.63 16.57 16.32
N GLY A 276 -6.06 17.84 16.33
CA GLY A 276 -5.24 18.97 15.92
C GLY A 276 -4.96 19.00 14.41
N LEU A 277 -5.76 18.31 13.59
CA LEU A 277 -5.53 18.17 12.14
C LEU A 277 -5.36 19.52 11.42
N PHE A 278 -6.18 20.51 11.78
CA PHE A 278 -6.14 21.83 11.13
C PHE A 278 -4.84 22.56 11.44
N GLN A 279 -4.39 22.47 12.69
CA GLN A 279 -3.12 23.05 13.12
C GLN A 279 -1.95 22.33 12.44
N HIS A 280 -1.98 21.00 12.37
CA HIS A 280 -0.98 20.20 11.66
C HIS A 280 -0.84 20.64 10.19
N ARG A 281 -1.95 20.71 9.45
CA ARG A 281 -1.95 21.15 8.05
C ARG A 281 -1.50 22.61 7.91
N ALA A 282 -1.91 23.49 8.81
CA ALA A 282 -1.48 24.89 8.82
C ALA A 282 0.04 25.02 9.01
N ASP A 283 0.62 24.22 9.91
CA ASP A 283 2.07 24.20 10.15
C ASP A 283 2.83 23.69 8.93
N MET A 284 2.34 22.64 8.26
CA MET A 284 2.94 22.12 7.02
C MET A 284 2.92 23.17 5.90
N VAL A 285 1.80 23.87 5.74
CA VAL A 285 1.64 24.94 4.74
C VAL A 285 2.63 26.07 4.96
N ILE A 286 2.73 26.57 6.20
CA ILE A 286 3.66 27.67 6.51
C ILE A 286 5.11 27.24 6.28
N ARG A 287 5.49 26.03 6.69
CA ARG A 287 6.87 25.56 6.54
C ARG A 287 7.24 25.36 5.06
N GLY A 288 6.30 24.89 4.24
CA GLY A 288 6.48 24.85 2.78
C GLY A 288 6.59 26.24 2.16
N LEU A 289 5.86 27.24 2.67
CA LEU A 289 5.99 28.63 2.22
C LEU A 289 7.34 29.26 2.62
N VAL A 290 7.86 28.92 3.81
CA VAL A 290 9.20 29.34 4.24
C VAL A 290 10.26 28.77 3.29
N ASP A 291 10.21 27.47 2.99
CA ASP A 291 11.13 26.82 2.04
C ASP A 291 11.08 27.46 0.64
N ALA A 292 9.87 27.73 0.14
CA ALA A 292 9.69 28.37 -1.16
C ALA A 292 10.22 29.82 -1.21
N ALA A 293 10.19 30.54 -0.09
CA ALA A 293 10.67 31.92 -0.01
C ALA A 293 12.18 32.01 0.28
N ASP A 294 12.70 31.10 1.11
CA ASP A 294 14.11 31.00 1.48
C ASP A 294 14.53 29.52 1.62
N PRO A 295 15.05 28.91 0.54
CA PRO A 295 15.48 27.51 0.53
C PRO A 295 16.63 27.17 1.49
N ASN A 296 17.33 28.19 2.03
CA ASN A 296 18.43 28.01 2.97
C ASN A 296 18.02 28.22 4.43
N ALA A 297 16.75 28.52 4.69
CA ALA A 297 16.23 28.71 6.04
C ALA A 297 16.42 27.44 6.89
N ASP A 298 16.96 27.60 8.10
CA ASP A 298 17.11 26.49 9.04
C ASP A 298 15.80 26.21 9.76
N LEU A 299 14.97 25.34 9.18
CA LEU A 299 13.67 24.95 9.72
C LEU A 299 13.73 23.98 10.92
N MET A 300 14.91 23.44 11.23
CA MET A 300 15.10 22.48 12.33
C MET A 300 14.98 23.16 13.70
N ASN A 301 15.52 24.37 13.82
CA ASN A 301 15.59 25.11 15.08
C ASN A 301 14.52 26.21 15.19
N VAL A 302 13.50 26.16 14.31
CA VAL A 302 12.43 27.15 14.29
C VAL A 302 11.44 26.90 15.42
N ASP A 303 11.33 27.87 16.31
CA ASP A 303 10.32 27.89 17.37
C ASP A 303 9.01 28.56 16.89
N ARG A 304 7.97 28.44 17.72
CA ARG A 304 6.64 28.99 17.40
C ARG A 304 6.66 30.52 17.28
N ILE A 305 7.52 31.19 18.05
CA ILE A 305 7.64 32.66 18.06
C ILE A 305 8.27 33.14 16.75
N TRP A 306 9.29 32.44 16.26
CA TRP A 306 9.90 32.72 14.96
C TRP A 306 8.89 32.53 13.83
N LEU A 307 8.10 31.45 13.83
CA LEU A 307 7.06 31.24 12.81
C LEU A 307 6.03 32.37 12.80
N GLN A 308 5.56 32.79 13.97
CA GLN A 308 4.63 33.92 14.07
C GLN A 308 5.26 35.21 13.53
N THR A 309 6.50 35.50 13.91
CA THR A 309 7.24 36.67 13.41
C THR A 309 7.40 36.62 11.89
N TRP A 310 7.72 35.45 11.33
CA TRP A 310 7.84 35.23 9.90
C TRP A 310 6.50 35.42 9.18
N ILE A 311 5.40 34.89 9.72
CA ILE A 311 4.05 35.07 9.18
C ILE A 311 3.68 36.55 9.13
N HIS A 312 3.95 37.31 10.21
CA HIS A 312 3.67 38.74 10.25
C HIS A 312 4.52 39.53 9.24
N ARG A 313 5.81 39.20 9.12
CA ARG A 313 6.71 39.85 8.15
C ARG A 313 6.35 39.51 6.70
N ASN A 314 5.84 38.32 6.45
CA ASN A 314 5.47 37.81 5.12
C ASN A 314 3.95 37.73 4.93
N ALA A 315 3.18 38.60 5.60
CA ALA A 315 1.72 38.54 5.60
C ALA A 315 1.11 38.61 4.20
N ALA A 316 1.71 39.38 3.28
CA ALA A 316 1.28 39.46 1.89
C ALA A 316 1.42 38.12 1.15
N LEU A 317 2.52 37.39 1.39
CA LEU A 317 2.74 36.06 0.81
C LEU A 317 1.75 35.04 1.37
N VAL A 318 1.53 35.05 2.69
CA VAL A 318 0.60 34.14 3.37
C VAL A 318 -0.86 34.41 2.96
N ALA A 319 -1.24 35.67 2.80
CA ALA A 319 -2.57 36.05 2.33
C ALA A 319 -2.79 35.69 0.86
N ARG A 320 -1.77 35.84 0.00
CA ARG A 320 -1.84 35.40 -1.41
C ARG A 320 -2.04 33.90 -1.53
N ASP A 321 -1.43 33.12 -0.65
CA ASP A 321 -1.61 31.68 -0.58
C ASP A 321 -3.00 31.27 -0.05
N GLY A 322 -3.51 31.99 0.96
CA GLY A 322 -4.88 31.87 1.46
C GLY A 322 -5.17 30.64 2.33
N ILE A 323 -4.40 29.55 2.21
CA ILE A 323 -4.66 28.29 2.93
C ILE A 323 -4.50 28.43 4.45
N TYR A 324 -3.42 29.07 4.91
CA TYR A 324 -3.19 29.25 6.34
C TYR A 324 -4.27 30.12 7.01
N PRO A 325 -4.60 31.33 6.50
CA PRO A 325 -5.72 32.12 7.03
C PRO A 325 -7.04 31.36 7.04
N PHE A 326 -7.33 30.61 5.97
CA PHE A 326 -8.53 29.78 5.86
C PHE A 326 -8.59 28.72 6.97
N LEU A 327 -7.52 27.94 7.19
CA LEU A 327 -7.47 26.93 8.25
C LEU A 327 -7.66 27.55 9.65
N GLN A 328 -7.08 28.73 9.90
CA GLN A 328 -7.24 29.45 11.16
C GLN A 328 -8.66 30.00 11.36
N GLU A 329 -9.32 30.44 10.28
CA GLU A 329 -10.73 30.82 10.31
C GLU A 329 -11.63 29.61 10.61
N MET A 330 -11.41 28.49 9.92
CA MET A 330 -12.18 27.27 10.14
C MET A 330 -11.96 26.68 11.54
N ALA A 331 -10.74 26.74 12.07
CA ALA A 331 -10.46 26.33 13.45
C ALA A 331 -11.25 27.17 14.48
N ARG A 332 -11.33 28.50 14.27
CA ARG A 332 -12.14 29.39 15.11
C ARG A 332 -13.64 29.13 14.96
N ALA A 333 -14.10 28.90 13.72
CA ALA A 333 -15.51 28.61 13.45
C ALA A 333 -15.96 27.31 14.14
N ILE A 334 -15.16 26.25 14.08
CA ILE A 334 -15.42 24.99 14.79
C ILE A 334 -15.43 25.19 16.30
N ALA A 335 -14.48 25.96 16.84
CA ALA A 335 -14.44 26.22 18.27
C ALA A 335 -15.68 26.99 18.76
N ALA A 336 -16.25 27.86 17.92
CA ALA A 336 -17.43 28.65 18.25
C ALA A 336 -18.76 27.91 18.04
N THR A 337 -18.89 27.14 16.95
CA THR A 337 -20.18 26.57 16.49
C THR A 337 -20.25 25.04 16.53
N GLY A 338 -19.12 24.37 16.80
CA GLY A 338 -19.02 22.92 16.88
C GLY A 338 -18.87 22.20 15.54
N THR A 339 -19.22 22.84 14.41
CA THR A 339 -19.23 22.21 13.07
C THR A 339 -18.89 23.23 11.98
N VAL A 340 -18.55 22.77 10.77
CA VAL A 340 -18.43 23.63 9.58
C VAL A 340 -19.46 23.24 8.55
N ARG A 341 -20.15 24.23 7.98
CA ARG A 341 -21.04 24.03 6.83
C ARG A 341 -20.22 23.85 5.57
N MET A 342 -20.01 22.61 5.17
CA MET A 342 -19.14 22.28 4.03
C MET A 342 -19.63 22.81 2.68
N GLN A 343 -20.93 23.08 2.56
CA GLN A 343 -21.52 23.73 1.38
C GLN A 343 -21.05 25.17 1.16
N ASP A 344 -20.66 25.86 2.24
CA ASP A 344 -20.16 27.24 2.20
C ASP A 344 -18.63 27.28 1.94
N VAL A 345 -17.98 26.11 1.92
CA VAL A 345 -16.55 25.96 1.68
C VAL A 345 -16.30 25.68 0.19
N ALA A 346 -15.41 26.47 -0.40
CA ALA A 346 -14.98 26.29 -1.78
C ALA A 346 -14.45 24.87 -2.01
N PRO A 347 -14.84 24.17 -3.11
CA PRO A 347 -14.51 22.76 -3.34
C PRO A 347 -13.03 22.40 -3.16
N GLU A 348 -12.13 23.24 -3.66
CA GLU A 348 -10.68 23.10 -3.57
C GLU A 348 -10.16 23.03 -2.12
N ASN A 349 -10.89 23.64 -1.19
CA ASN A 349 -10.50 23.72 0.22
C ASN A 349 -11.19 22.68 1.10
N ARG A 350 -12.19 21.94 0.59
CA ARG A 350 -12.96 20.99 1.40
C ARG A 350 -12.09 19.87 1.98
N PHE A 351 -11.14 19.36 1.19
CA PHE A 351 -10.22 18.28 1.62
C PHE A 351 -9.25 18.70 2.71
N LEU A 352 -9.00 20.01 2.89
CA LEU A 352 -8.22 20.54 4.00
C LEU A 352 -8.93 20.38 5.36
N LEU A 353 -10.25 20.18 5.37
CA LEU A 353 -11.06 20.11 6.59
C LEU A 353 -11.54 18.69 6.95
N VAL A 354 -11.37 17.73 6.05
CA VAL A 354 -11.85 16.35 6.25
C VAL A 354 -10.70 15.34 6.33
N ARG A 355 -11.04 14.17 6.86
CA ARG A 355 -10.28 12.92 6.79
C ARG A 355 -11.19 11.79 6.34
N ALA A 356 -10.64 10.63 5.98
CA ALA A 356 -11.46 9.46 5.72
C ALA A 356 -12.26 9.05 6.98
N ALA A 357 -13.42 8.45 6.78
CA ALA A 357 -14.22 7.86 7.84
C ALA A 357 -13.43 6.69 8.49
N PRO A 358 -13.06 6.75 9.79
CA PRO A 358 -12.13 5.79 10.38
C PRO A 358 -12.71 4.39 10.64
N GLN A 359 -13.98 4.18 10.34
CA GLN A 359 -14.66 2.89 10.44
C GLN A 359 -15.03 2.33 9.06
N HIS A 360 -14.74 3.07 7.98
CA HIS A 360 -15.07 2.66 6.63
C HIS A 360 -13.97 1.71 6.10
N PRO A 361 -14.32 0.62 5.38
CA PRO A 361 -13.32 -0.29 4.81
C PRO A 361 -12.30 0.45 3.92
N ASP A 362 -12.77 1.36 3.08
CA ASP A 362 -11.92 2.17 2.18
C ASP A 362 -11.08 3.28 2.85
N GLN A 363 -11.01 3.37 4.17
CA GLN A 363 -10.35 4.46 4.89
C GLN A 363 -8.91 4.73 4.42
N TRP A 364 -8.15 3.68 4.08
CA TRP A 364 -6.77 3.79 3.59
C TRP A 364 -6.70 4.40 2.20
N LEU A 365 -7.57 3.95 1.28
CA LEU A 365 -7.63 4.47 -0.08
C LEU A 365 -8.12 5.91 -0.12
N VAL A 366 -9.12 6.24 0.70
CA VAL A 366 -9.67 7.60 0.80
C VAL A 366 -8.63 8.54 1.40
N ASN A 367 -7.91 8.15 2.45
CA ASN A 367 -6.84 8.98 2.98
C ASN A 367 -5.68 9.15 1.97
N ARG A 368 -5.39 8.13 1.15
CA ARG A 368 -4.44 8.25 0.04
C ARG A 368 -4.90 9.30 -0.97
N LEU A 369 -6.16 9.26 -1.41
CA LEU A 369 -6.73 10.26 -2.31
C LEU A 369 -6.70 11.67 -1.70
N ILE A 370 -7.09 11.83 -0.44
CA ILE A 370 -7.01 13.12 0.27
C ILE A 370 -5.57 13.62 0.33
N SER A 371 -4.60 12.74 0.54
CA SER A 371 -3.18 13.10 0.59
C SER A 371 -2.64 13.57 -0.76
N GLU A 372 -3.15 13.01 -1.87
CA GLU A 372 -2.84 13.47 -3.22
C GLU A 372 -3.45 14.86 -3.49
N LEU A 373 -4.70 15.08 -3.08
CA LEU A 373 -5.41 16.37 -3.23
C LEU A 373 -4.89 17.46 -2.28
N VAL A 374 -4.21 17.10 -1.19
CA VAL A 374 -3.59 18.02 -0.23
C VAL A 374 -2.05 17.82 -0.24
N PRO A 375 -1.36 18.19 -1.33
CA PRO A 375 0.03 17.79 -1.54
C PRO A 375 1.03 18.44 -0.57
N ARG A 376 0.63 19.52 0.12
CA ARG A 376 1.47 20.26 1.07
C ARG A 376 1.66 19.54 2.41
N ASP A 377 0.76 18.62 2.74
CA ASP A 377 0.88 17.81 3.96
C ASP A 377 1.78 16.60 3.67
N PHE A 378 3.09 16.82 3.70
CA PHE A 378 4.07 15.78 3.39
C PHE A 378 4.00 14.60 4.38
N VAL A 379 3.48 14.80 5.59
CA VAL A 379 3.29 13.72 6.56
C VAL A 379 2.14 12.82 6.14
N SER A 380 0.98 13.39 5.80
CA SER A 380 -0.14 12.63 5.20
C SER A 380 0.32 11.83 3.98
N ARG A 381 1.08 12.47 3.07
CA ARG A 381 1.63 11.78 1.90
C ARG A 381 2.54 10.63 2.29
N PHE A 382 3.49 10.82 3.21
CA PHE A 382 4.36 9.73 3.64
C PHE A 382 3.57 8.53 4.23
N VAL A 383 2.47 8.81 4.92
CA VAL A 383 1.63 7.76 5.54
C VAL A 383 0.82 6.99 4.49
N PHE A 384 0.18 7.67 3.54
CA PHE A 384 -0.81 7.06 2.63
C PHE A 384 -0.41 7.01 1.14
N ASP A 385 0.36 7.98 0.68
CA ASP A 385 0.85 8.15 -0.72
C ASP A 385 2.39 8.21 -0.75
N LYS A 386 3.04 7.08 -0.44
CA LYS A 386 4.51 7.00 -0.43
C LYS A 386 5.11 7.34 -1.80
N GLN A 387 4.50 6.87 -2.89
CA GLN A 387 4.99 7.12 -4.25
C GLN A 387 5.03 8.63 -4.54
N GLY A 388 3.93 9.34 -4.27
CA GLY A 388 3.88 10.78 -4.48
C GLY A 388 4.71 11.57 -3.47
N PHE A 389 4.86 11.10 -2.24
CA PHE A 389 5.81 11.67 -1.28
C PHE A 389 7.25 11.63 -1.80
N TYR A 390 7.72 10.48 -2.29
CA TYR A 390 9.10 10.36 -2.78
C TYR A 390 9.35 11.26 -4.00
N LYS A 391 8.37 11.34 -4.92
CA LYS A 391 8.43 12.26 -6.07
C LYS A 391 8.50 13.73 -5.62
N ALA A 392 7.72 14.13 -4.62
CA ALA A 392 7.77 15.49 -4.08
C ALA A 392 9.08 15.78 -3.34
N TYR A 393 9.58 14.80 -2.57
CA TYR A 393 10.82 14.92 -1.80
C TYR A 393 12.04 15.17 -2.69
N GLU A 394 12.07 14.62 -3.90
CA GLU A 394 13.10 14.91 -4.91
C GLU A 394 13.08 16.37 -5.40
N GLY A 395 11.98 17.10 -5.26
CA GLY A 395 11.91 18.53 -5.58
C GLY A 395 12.30 19.47 -4.43
N TYR A 396 12.37 18.97 -3.19
CA TYR A 396 12.62 19.80 -2.01
C TYR A 396 14.06 20.31 -1.90
N SER A 397 14.24 21.48 -1.28
CA SER A 397 15.55 22.02 -0.92
C SER A 397 16.29 21.11 0.06
N GLU A 398 17.61 21.21 0.13
CA GLU A 398 18.41 20.33 1.00
C GLU A 398 18.08 20.52 2.49
N LYS A 399 17.84 21.76 2.93
CA LYS A 399 17.47 22.07 4.30
C LYS A 399 16.05 21.63 4.62
N PHE A 400 15.13 21.78 3.68
CA PHE A 400 13.77 21.28 3.88
C PHE A 400 13.71 19.75 3.91
N ARG A 401 14.51 19.06 3.10
CA ARG A 401 14.68 17.60 3.17
C ARG A 401 15.19 17.13 4.54
N GLU A 402 16.10 17.88 5.15
CA GLU A 402 16.58 17.64 6.53
C GLU A 402 15.42 17.72 7.53
N TYR A 403 14.66 18.82 7.45
CA TYR A 403 13.50 19.08 8.30
C TYR A 403 12.39 18.03 8.15
N VAL A 404 12.06 17.64 6.91
CA VAL A 404 11.05 16.63 6.61
C VAL A 404 11.43 15.29 7.23
N VAL A 405 12.69 14.86 7.06
CA VAL A 405 13.20 13.61 7.66
C VAL A 405 13.12 13.68 9.18
N ALA A 406 13.63 14.75 9.79
CA ALA A 406 13.60 14.92 11.24
C ALA A 406 12.17 14.94 11.81
N THR A 407 11.23 15.57 11.10
CA THR A 407 9.82 15.59 11.48
C THR A 407 9.25 14.18 11.44
N LEU A 408 9.42 13.44 10.34
CA LEU A 408 8.91 12.08 10.20
C LEU A 408 9.50 11.12 11.25
N THR A 409 10.79 11.23 11.53
CA THR A 409 11.47 10.42 12.56
C THR A 409 11.02 10.79 13.97
N GLY A 410 10.90 12.09 14.26
CA GLY A 410 10.54 12.60 15.58
C GLY A 410 9.04 12.47 15.94
N THR A 411 8.16 12.44 14.95
CA THR A 411 6.71 12.31 15.14
C THR A 411 6.21 10.92 14.78
N TYR A 412 6.17 10.59 13.49
CA TYR A 412 5.46 9.42 12.97
C TYR A 412 6.17 8.09 13.28
N LEU A 413 7.49 8.02 13.13
CA LEU A 413 8.23 6.78 13.41
C LEU A 413 8.31 6.44 14.90
N LYS A 414 8.19 7.45 15.78
CA LYS A 414 8.23 7.25 17.24
C LYS A 414 7.03 6.44 17.73
N ASP A 415 5.84 6.75 17.23
CA ASP A 415 4.61 6.00 17.53
C ASP A 415 3.63 6.08 16.36
N LYS A 416 3.72 5.10 15.45
CA LYS A 416 2.89 5.03 14.24
C LYS A 416 1.41 4.90 14.58
N ALA A 417 1.09 4.01 15.52
CA ALA A 417 -0.27 3.71 15.94
C ALA A 417 -0.93 4.94 16.57
N ALA A 418 -0.27 5.57 17.55
CA ALA A 418 -0.82 6.75 18.22
C ALA A 418 -0.96 7.94 17.27
N PHE A 419 0.00 8.13 16.35
CA PHE A 419 -0.09 9.20 15.36
C PHE A 419 -1.27 9.00 14.41
N ARG A 420 -1.44 7.77 13.89
CA ARG A 420 -2.56 7.39 13.01
C ARG A 420 -3.90 7.49 13.71
N HIS A 421 -3.98 7.04 14.96
CA HIS A 421 -5.18 7.16 15.78
C HIS A 421 -5.54 8.63 16.05
N LYS A 422 -4.56 9.44 16.47
CA LYS A 422 -4.79 10.86 16.77
C LYS A 422 -5.29 11.64 15.56
N LEU A 423 -4.56 11.61 14.44
CA LEU A 423 -4.91 12.44 13.28
C LEU A 423 -6.01 11.84 12.42
N TYR A 424 -6.02 10.52 12.24
CA TYR A 424 -6.90 9.85 11.28
C TYR A 424 -7.97 8.96 11.92
N GLY A 425 -7.93 8.75 13.24
CA GLY A 425 -8.90 7.90 13.95
C GLY A 425 -8.73 6.41 13.66
N LEU A 426 -7.66 6.02 12.97
CA LEU A 426 -7.40 4.65 12.59
C LEU A 426 -7.03 3.83 13.83
N LYS A 427 -7.70 2.68 13.99
CA LYS A 427 -7.31 1.67 14.96
C LYS A 427 -6.41 0.67 14.23
N GLU A 428 -5.22 0.42 14.78
CA GLU A 428 -4.44 -0.76 14.39
C GLU A 428 -4.98 -1.92 15.21
N GLU A 429 -5.40 -3.01 14.55
CA GLU A 429 -5.73 -4.28 15.20
C GLU A 429 -4.46 -5.03 15.63
#